data_AF-A0A2V9KBN1-F1
#
_entry.id   AF-A0A2V9KBN1-F1
#
_cell.length_a   1.000
_cell.length_b   1.000
_cell.length_c   1.000
_cell.angle_alpha   90.00
_cell.angle_beta   90.00
_cell.angle_gamma   90.00
#
_symmetry.space_group_name_H-M   'P 1'
#
loop_
_entity.id
_entity.type
_entity.pdbx_description
1 polymer ?
#
loop_
_entity_poly.entity_id
_entity_poly.type
_entity_poly.pdbx_seq_one_letter_code
_entity_poly.pdbx_strand_id
1 'polypeptide(L)'
;MSAYRSKPLQLEGISTYPLASRPGKVAVKDFARVAGRRVSVPKWLGSLPRILAGNDFRAVVAALERARTRHKHIIWGLGGHVIKVGLAPVLIDLMRRGYVTAFAMNGAALIHDFEIALVGRTSEDVPEMLGRGRFGMAEETGRFINEAIVAGDHDGLGVGVAVGRFLARSGQAPFKRSSVLAVAYRRRVPVTVHIAIGTDIVHMHRAFDARATGAATHRDFRLLAALVGRMDGGVYLNVGSAVILPEVFLKCLSLAANLGRAPRRMTTVNLDFIQGYRPTQNVVLRPPRAAGRDAGRGFALTGHHEIMVPLLAAALKR
;
A
#
# COMPACT_ATOMS: atom_id res chain seq x y z
N MET A 1 15.43 46.33 33.91
CA MET A 1 16.69 46.27 33.14
C MET A 1 17.01 44.81 32.86
N SER A 2 17.34 44.46 31.62
CA SER A 2 17.69 43.09 31.22
C SER A 2 19.00 42.66 31.90
N ALA A 3 19.07 41.44 32.42
CA ALA A 3 20.30 40.84 32.97
C ALA A 3 21.35 40.52 31.89
N TYR A 4 21.06 40.84 30.63
CA TYR A 4 21.88 40.51 29.47
C TYR A 4 22.37 41.78 28.76
N ARG A 5 23.59 41.72 28.21
CA ARG A 5 24.21 42.82 27.44
C ARG A 5 23.42 43.24 26.20
N SER A 6 22.56 42.36 25.69
CA SER A 6 21.72 42.62 24.53
C SER A 6 20.37 43.20 24.97
N LYS A 7 19.97 44.30 24.33
CA LYS A 7 18.64 44.89 24.50
C LYS A 7 17.65 44.26 23.50
N PRO A 8 16.37 44.08 23.88
CA PRO A 8 15.32 43.72 22.94
C PRO A 8 15.23 44.70 21.78
N LEU A 9 14.80 44.22 20.61
CA LEU A 9 14.52 45.06 19.45
C LEU A 9 13.41 46.07 19.77
N GLN A 10 13.62 47.31 19.36
CA GLN A 10 12.64 48.39 19.38
C GLN A 10 11.74 48.24 18.15
N LEU A 11 10.42 48.35 18.33
CA LEU A 11 9.43 48.03 17.29
C LEU A 11 8.91 49.28 16.56
N GLU A 12 9.25 50.47 17.04
CA GLU A 12 8.73 51.78 16.61
C GLU A 12 9.11 52.11 15.16
N GLY A 13 10.14 51.46 14.61
CA GLY A 13 10.61 51.63 13.23
C GLY A 13 10.08 50.59 12.23
N ILE A 14 9.14 49.71 12.62
CA ILE A 14 8.65 48.66 11.72
C ILE A 14 7.78 49.26 10.61
N SER A 15 8.13 48.94 9.37
CA SER A 15 7.30 49.24 8.20
C SER A 15 6.20 48.18 8.03
N THR A 16 5.00 48.63 7.70
CA THR A 16 3.85 47.78 7.38
C THR A 16 3.36 48.04 5.96
N TYR A 17 2.58 47.13 5.40
CA TYR A 17 2.02 47.26 4.06
C TYR A 17 0.55 46.80 4.04
N PRO A 18 -0.30 47.34 3.14
CA PRO A 18 -1.70 46.94 3.03
C PRO A 18 -1.85 45.47 2.63
N LEU A 19 -2.76 44.73 3.28
CA LEU A 19 -2.99 43.31 2.99
C LEU A 19 -3.27 43.05 1.50
N ALA A 20 -4.04 43.92 0.85
CA ALA A 20 -4.40 43.80 -0.57
C ALA A 20 -3.20 43.89 -1.53
N SER A 21 -2.08 44.49 -1.10
CA SER A 21 -0.85 44.58 -1.90
C SER A 21 -0.03 43.29 -1.88
N ARG A 22 -0.31 42.38 -0.94
CA ARG A 22 0.43 41.12 -0.79
C ARG A 22 -0.22 40.01 -1.62
N PRO A 23 0.55 39.28 -2.46
CA PRO A 23 0.04 38.07 -3.12
C PRO A 23 -0.47 37.03 -2.12
N GLY A 24 -1.75 36.66 -2.24
CA GLY A 24 -2.37 35.58 -1.46
C GLY A 24 -2.21 34.22 -2.15
N LYS A 25 -1.88 33.17 -1.39
CA LYS A 25 -1.78 31.79 -1.91
C LYS A 25 -3.11 31.05 -1.97
N VAL A 26 -4.13 31.52 -1.24
CA VAL A 26 -5.43 30.88 -1.09
C VAL A 26 -6.52 31.92 -1.32
N ALA A 27 -7.52 31.57 -2.11
CA ALA A 27 -8.68 32.41 -2.39
C ALA A 27 -9.98 31.67 -2.04
N VAL A 28 -11.07 32.42 -1.89
CA VAL A 28 -12.41 31.88 -1.57
C VAL A 28 -12.84 30.78 -2.55
N LYS A 29 -12.42 30.86 -3.82
CA LYS A 29 -12.67 29.83 -4.85
C LYS A 29 -12.05 28.46 -4.54
N ASP A 30 -11.07 28.39 -3.64
CA ASP A 30 -10.39 27.17 -3.24
C ASP A 30 -11.08 26.46 -2.06
N PHE A 31 -12.05 27.13 -1.42
CA PHE A 31 -12.74 26.62 -0.24
C PHE A 31 -13.65 25.43 -0.57
N ALA A 32 -13.99 24.66 0.47
CA ALA A 32 -15.00 23.63 0.36
C ALA A 32 -16.37 24.24 0.03
N ARG A 33 -17.23 23.40 -0.56
CA ARG A 33 -18.67 23.66 -0.64
C ARG A 33 -19.39 22.66 0.26
N VAL A 34 -20.45 23.12 0.92
CA VAL A 34 -21.32 22.26 1.74
C VAL A 34 -21.97 21.22 0.82
N ALA A 35 -21.76 19.94 1.11
CA ALA A 35 -22.39 18.87 0.36
C ALA A 35 -23.86 18.72 0.78
N GLY A 36 -24.77 18.59 -0.19
CA GLY A 36 -26.19 18.38 0.10
C GLY A 36 -26.48 17.00 0.71
N ARG A 37 -27.65 16.85 1.35
CA ARG A 37 -28.09 15.64 2.08
C ARG A 37 -28.14 14.37 1.21
N ARG A 38 -28.27 14.50 -0.12
CA ARG A 38 -28.30 13.39 -1.09
C ARG A 38 -27.32 13.65 -2.23
N VAL A 39 -26.04 13.72 -1.91
CA VAL A 39 -24.97 13.99 -2.87
C VAL A 39 -24.42 12.68 -3.45
N SER A 40 -24.16 12.65 -4.76
CA SER A 40 -23.40 11.55 -5.36
C SER A 40 -21.91 11.67 -5.01
N VAL A 41 -21.17 10.57 -4.98
CA VAL A 41 -19.73 10.61 -4.64
C VAL A 41 -18.93 11.56 -5.54
N PRO A 42 -19.14 11.62 -6.88
CA PRO A 42 -18.46 12.62 -7.71
C PRO A 42 -18.77 14.08 -7.33
N LYS A 43 -20.03 14.37 -6.96
CA LYS A 43 -20.42 15.72 -6.51
C LYS A 43 -19.81 16.05 -5.15
N TRP A 44 -19.73 15.07 -4.23
CA TRP A 44 -19.05 15.21 -2.94
C TRP A 44 -17.54 15.44 -3.12
N LEU A 45 -16.88 14.66 -3.98
CA LEU A 45 -15.47 14.87 -4.31
C LEU A 45 -15.22 16.27 -4.92
N GLY A 46 -16.17 16.74 -5.72
CA GLY A 46 -16.19 18.10 -6.27
C GLY A 46 -16.42 19.20 -5.24
N SER A 47 -16.94 18.88 -4.05
CA SER A 47 -17.19 19.84 -2.97
C SER A 47 -16.02 19.98 -1.99
N LEU A 48 -15.03 19.08 -2.03
CA LEU A 48 -13.81 19.22 -1.24
C LEU A 48 -13.02 20.49 -1.64
N PRO A 49 -12.21 21.06 -0.72
CA PRO A 49 -11.31 22.17 -1.02
C PRO A 49 -10.34 21.87 -2.17
N ARG A 50 -10.09 22.85 -3.05
CA ARG A 50 -9.13 22.74 -4.18
C ARG A 50 -7.73 23.18 -3.78
N ILE A 51 -7.24 22.63 -2.68
CA ILE A 51 -5.96 23.02 -2.08
C ILE A 51 -5.29 21.81 -1.43
N LEU A 52 -3.95 21.79 -1.45
CA LEU A 52 -3.09 20.79 -0.77
C LEU A 52 -3.60 19.36 -0.99
N ALA A 53 -3.82 18.60 0.09
CA ALA A 53 -4.27 17.20 0.05
C ALA A 53 -5.61 17.00 -0.70
N GLY A 54 -6.48 18.01 -0.75
CA GLY A 54 -7.72 17.96 -1.54
C GLY A 54 -7.47 17.95 -3.05
N ASN A 55 -6.35 18.53 -3.50
CA ASN A 55 -5.88 18.42 -4.88
C ASN A 55 -5.14 17.10 -5.10
N ASP A 56 -4.33 16.66 -4.14
CA ASP A 56 -3.57 15.41 -4.25
C ASP A 56 -4.49 14.19 -4.32
N PHE A 57 -5.51 14.12 -3.45
CA PHE A 57 -6.51 13.04 -3.48
C PHE A 57 -7.22 12.97 -4.85
N ARG A 58 -7.64 14.12 -5.41
CA ARG A 58 -8.23 14.18 -6.75
C ARG A 58 -7.25 13.77 -7.85
N ALA A 59 -5.97 14.13 -7.73
CA ALA A 59 -4.94 13.74 -8.67
C ALA A 59 -4.70 12.22 -8.65
N VAL A 60 -4.71 11.60 -7.46
CA VAL A 60 -4.63 10.15 -7.28
C VAL A 60 -5.83 9.44 -7.90
N VAL A 61 -7.07 9.89 -7.60
CA VAL A 61 -8.30 9.36 -8.23
C VAL A 61 -8.17 9.43 -9.76
N ALA A 62 -7.79 10.59 -10.30
CA ALA A 62 -7.65 10.77 -11.74
C ALA A 62 -6.52 9.88 -12.34
N ALA A 63 -5.43 9.64 -11.60
CA ALA A 63 -4.36 8.75 -12.05
C ALA A 63 -4.82 7.29 -12.13
N LEU A 64 -5.56 6.81 -11.13
CA LEU A 64 -6.15 5.47 -11.12
C LEU A 64 -7.16 5.29 -12.25
N GLU A 65 -8.04 6.26 -12.47
CA GLU A 65 -8.99 6.27 -13.60
C GLU A 65 -8.28 6.20 -14.96
N ARG A 66 -7.24 7.01 -15.15
CA ARG A 66 -6.45 7.00 -16.39
C ARG A 66 -5.71 5.69 -16.59
N ALA A 67 -5.14 5.12 -15.53
CA ALA A 67 -4.44 3.84 -15.61
C ALA A 67 -5.42 2.71 -15.96
N ARG A 68 -6.59 2.64 -15.30
CA ARG A 68 -7.64 1.66 -15.60
C ARG A 68 -8.12 1.78 -17.06
N THR A 69 -8.51 2.98 -17.50
CA THR A 69 -9.06 3.20 -18.85
C THR A 69 -8.04 2.92 -19.96
N ARG A 70 -6.74 3.06 -19.68
CA ARG A 70 -5.65 2.75 -20.62
C ARG A 70 -5.04 1.35 -20.40
N HIS A 71 -5.69 0.50 -19.62
CA HIS A 71 -5.25 -0.86 -19.30
C HIS A 71 -3.80 -0.92 -18.78
N LYS A 72 -3.40 0.07 -17.97
CA LYS A 72 -2.08 0.13 -17.33
C LYS A 72 -2.09 -0.60 -16.00
N HIS A 73 -0.91 -1.03 -15.57
CA HIS A 73 -0.75 -1.68 -14.28
C HIS A 73 -1.08 -0.75 -13.12
N ILE A 74 -1.93 -1.23 -12.22
CA ILE A 74 -2.21 -0.66 -10.90
C ILE A 74 -1.81 -1.71 -9.87
N ILE A 75 -0.70 -1.46 -9.17
CA ILE A 75 -0.12 -2.38 -8.20
C ILE A 75 -0.36 -1.83 -6.79
N TRP A 76 -0.95 -2.66 -5.93
CA TRP A 76 -1.20 -2.33 -4.53
C TRP A 76 -0.23 -3.08 -3.62
N GLY A 77 0.71 -2.33 -3.03
CA GLY A 77 1.52 -2.75 -1.91
C GLY A 77 0.73 -2.69 -0.60
N LEU A 78 0.63 -3.80 0.13
CA LEU A 78 -0.19 -3.95 1.33
C LEU A 78 0.64 -4.39 2.53
N GLY A 79 0.61 -3.60 3.60
CA GLY A 79 1.05 -4.02 4.92
C GLY A 79 -0.04 -4.74 5.72
N GLY A 80 0.36 -5.46 6.77
CA GLY A 80 -0.53 -6.28 7.60
C GLY A 80 -1.74 -5.55 8.17
N HIS A 81 -1.56 -4.29 8.59
CA HIS A 81 -2.63 -3.49 9.19
C HIS A 81 -3.85 -3.34 8.25
N VAL A 82 -3.62 -3.23 6.95
CA VAL A 82 -4.69 -3.05 5.95
C VAL A 82 -5.64 -4.25 5.93
N ILE A 83 -5.11 -5.46 6.02
CA ILE A 83 -5.92 -6.68 6.09
C ILE A 83 -6.55 -6.82 7.48
N LYS A 84 -5.77 -6.58 8.54
CA LYS A 84 -6.22 -6.62 9.93
C LYS A 84 -7.48 -5.78 10.17
N VAL A 85 -7.57 -4.58 9.60
CA VAL A 85 -8.74 -3.69 9.78
C VAL A 85 -9.91 -3.99 8.84
N GLY A 86 -9.93 -5.17 8.22
CA GLY A 86 -11.11 -5.68 7.51
C GLY A 86 -11.31 -5.15 6.09
N LEU A 87 -10.27 -4.64 5.42
CA LEU A 87 -10.40 -4.04 4.08
C LEU A 87 -10.38 -5.04 2.92
N ALA A 88 -10.22 -6.34 3.18
CA ALA A 88 -10.20 -7.37 2.15
C ALA A 88 -11.41 -7.30 1.18
N PRO A 89 -12.67 -7.12 1.63
CA PRO A 89 -13.81 -6.97 0.72
C PRO A 89 -13.69 -5.77 -0.24
N VAL A 90 -13.16 -4.64 0.23
CA VAL A 90 -12.95 -3.43 -0.58
C VAL A 90 -11.84 -3.66 -1.61
N LEU A 91 -10.74 -4.31 -1.21
CA LEU A 91 -9.65 -4.68 -2.12
C LEU A 91 -10.11 -5.67 -3.19
N ILE A 92 -10.93 -6.65 -2.81
CA ILE A 92 -11.52 -7.63 -3.73
C ILE A 92 -12.46 -6.94 -4.73
N ASP A 93 -13.27 -5.98 -4.28
CA ASP A 93 -14.14 -5.19 -5.15
C ASP A 93 -13.33 -4.31 -6.13
N LEU A 94 -12.29 -3.62 -5.66
CA LEU A 94 -11.37 -2.86 -6.50
C LEU A 94 -10.69 -3.75 -7.55
N MET A 95 -10.28 -4.96 -7.16
CA MET A 95 -9.74 -5.95 -8.08
C MET A 95 -10.78 -6.34 -9.14
N ARG A 96 -12.04 -6.61 -8.75
CA ARG A 96 -13.13 -6.94 -9.68
C ARG A 96 -13.42 -5.81 -10.67
N ARG A 97 -13.33 -4.56 -10.23
CA ARG A 97 -13.51 -3.36 -11.07
C ARG A 97 -12.30 -3.06 -11.96
N GLY A 98 -11.18 -3.76 -11.80
CA GLY A 98 -9.96 -3.53 -12.58
C GLY A 98 -9.07 -2.40 -12.07
N TYR A 99 -9.27 -1.96 -10.81
CA TYR A 99 -8.38 -1.01 -10.12
C TYR A 99 -7.24 -1.70 -9.37
N VAL A 100 -7.16 -3.02 -9.43
CA VAL A 100 -6.00 -3.79 -8.97
C VAL A 100 -5.62 -4.78 -10.06
N THR A 101 -4.40 -4.64 -10.57
CA THR A 101 -3.83 -5.58 -11.54
C THR A 101 -2.79 -6.51 -10.92
N ALA A 102 -2.27 -6.17 -9.74
CA ALA A 102 -1.43 -7.04 -8.92
C ALA A 102 -1.42 -6.53 -7.45
N PHE A 103 -1.16 -7.45 -6.52
CA PHE A 103 -0.88 -7.13 -5.13
C PHE A 103 0.58 -7.47 -4.79
N ALA A 104 1.21 -6.66 -3.95
CA ALA A 104 2.47 -6.96 -3.29
C ALA A 104 2.25 -6.89 -1.78
N MET A 105 2.54 -7.95 -1.04
CA MET A 105 2.27 -8.07 0.40
C MET A 105 3.58 -8.21 1.18
N ASN A 106 3.60 -7.75 2.43
CA ASN A 106 4.58 -8.25 3.41
C ASN A 106 4.04 -9.51 4.12
N GLY A 107 4.88 -10.19 4.89
CA GLY A 107 4.48 -11.44 5.57
C GLY A 107 3.31 -11.25 6.54
N ALA A 108 3.25 -10.15 7.29
CA ALA A 108 2.09 -9.83 8.13
C ALA A 108 0.76 -9.77 7.36
N ALA A 109 0.73 -9.18 6.15
CA ALA A 109 -0.48 -9.16 5.31
C ALA A 109 -0.89 -10.56 4.85
N LEU A 110 0.09 -11.41 4.51
CA LEU A 110 -0.13 -12.82 4.20
C LEU A 110 -0.78 -13.55 5.39
N ILE A 111 -0.23 -13.39 6.60
CA ILE A 111 -0.72 -14.07 7.80
C ILE A 111 -2.16 -13.65 8.11
N HIS A 112 -2.44 -12.35 8.16
CA HIS A 112 -3.78 -11.86 8.45
C HIS A 112 -4.82 -12.35 7.43
N ASP A 113 -4.48 -12.34 6.14
CA ASP A 113 -5.37 -12.82 5.09
C ASP A 113 -5.61 -14.34 5.17
N PHE A 114 -4.57 -15.09 5.53
CA PHE A 114 -4.63 -16.53 5.74
C PHE A 114 -5.54 -16.91 6.92
N GLU A 115 -5.35 -16.29 8.07
CA GLU A 115 -6.16 -16.54 9.27
C GLU A 115 -7.64 -16.18 9.04
N ILE A 116 -7.91 -15.06 8.37
CA ILE A 116 -9.27 -14.70 7.95
C ILE A 116 -9.86 -15.80 7.07
N ALA A 117 -9.13 -16.34 6.10
CA ALA A 117 -9.64 -17.41 5.24
C ALA A 117 -9.95 -18.71 6.00
N LEU A 118 -9.12 -19.05 7.00
CA LEU A 118 -9.20 -20.29 7.75
C LEU A 118 -10.31 -20.24 8.81
N VAL A 119 -10.36 -19.16 9.60
CA VAL A 119 -11.22 -19.10 10.81
C VAL A 119 -12.06 -17.83 10.93
N GLY A 120 -11.99 -16.92 9.95
CA GLY A 120 -12.84 -15.72 9.88
C GLY A 120 -12.44 -14.60 10.84
N ARG A 121 -11.27 -14.72 11.49
CA ARG A 121 -10.72 -13.75 12.46
C ARG A 121 -9.20 -13.76 12.39
N THR A 122 -8.57 -12.69 12.89
CA THR A 122 -7.10 -12.53 12.94
C THR A 122 -6.74 -11.48 14.00
N SER A 123 -5.44 -11.29 14.25
CA SER A 123 -4.87 -10.36 15.25
C SER A 123 -5.09 -10.83 16.68
N GLU A 124 -4.06 -11.48 17.24
CA GLU A 124 -3.97 -11.80 18.66
C GLU A 124 -3.64 -10.58 19.53
N ASP A 125 -3.88 -10.70 20.85
CA ASP A 125 -3.42 -9.73 21.86
C ASP A 125 -1.94 -9.98 22.18
N VAL A 126 -1.07 -9.12 21.63
CA VAL A 126 0.38 -9.28 21.74
C VAL A 126 0.87 -9.18 23.20
N PRO A 127 0.52 -8.14 23.98
CA PRO A 127 0.89 -8.06 25.40
C PRO A 127 0.50 -9.31 26.22
N GLU A 128 -0.70 -9.86 26.01
CA GLU A 128 -1.16 -11.02 26.76
C GLU A 128 -0.33 -12.29 26.47
N MET A 129 0.11 -12.45 25.22
CA MET A 129 0.76 -13.69 24.74
C MET A 129 2.28 -13.67 24.87
N LEU A 130 2.93 -12.50 24.83
CA LEU A 130 4.38 -12.36 24.81
C LEU A 130 5.07 -12.99 26.03
N GLY A 131 4.67 -12.60 27.24
CA GLY A 131 5.30 -13.08 28.48
C GLY A 131 5.12 -14.58 28.72
N ARG A 132 4.16 -15.20 28.05
CA ARG A 132 3.86 -16.64 28.12
C ARG A 132 4.54 -17.44 27.00
N GLY A 133 5.26 -16.79 26.08
CA GLY A 133 5.88 -17.45 24.93
C GLY A 133 4.86 -18.00 23.91
N ARG A 134 3.64 -17.47 23.89
CA ARG A 134 2.54 -17.98 23.04
C ARG A 134 2.26 -17.10 21.82
N PHE A 135 2.87 -15.91 21.75
CA PHE A 135 2.67 -14.98 20.64
C PHE A 135 3.08 -15.63 19.32
N GLY A 136 2.15 -15.72 18.37
CA GLY A 136 2.40 -16.30 17.06
C GLY A 136 2.49 -17.82 16.99
N MET A 137 2.07 -18.54 18.04
CA MET A 137 2.23 -19.99 18.15
C MET A 137 1.00 -20.81 17.72
N ALA A 138 0.10 -20.25 16.91
CA ALA A 138 -1.02 -20.99 16.36
C ALA A 138 -0.52 -22.06 15.36
N GLU A 139 -0.76 -23.34 15.66
CA GLU A 139 -0.26 -24.49 14.89
C GLU A 139 -0.73 -24.43 13.43
N GLU A 140 -2.02 -24.17 13.19
CA GLU A 140 -2.55 -24.14 11.82
C GLU A 140 -1.97 -23.00 10.98
N THR A 141 -1.82 -21.81 11.55
CA THR A 141 -1.21 -20.66 10.86
C THR A 141 0.25 -20.97 10.51
N GLY A 142 1.04 -21.40 11.49
CA GLY A 142 2.46 -21.70 11.30
C GLY A 142 2.69 -22.87 10.34
N ARG A 143 2.00 -24.00 10.56
CA ARG A 143 2.19 -25.22 9.79
C ARG A 143 1.72 -25.10 8.34
N PHE A 144 0.48 -24.68 8.11
CA PHE A 144 -0.10 -24.70 6.76
C PHE A 144 0.52 -23.66 5.82
N ILE A 145 0.90 -22.49 6.32
CA ILE A 145 1.62 -21.50 5.49
C ILE A 145 2.96 -22.08 5.05
N ASN A 146 3.72 -22.67 5.98
CA ASN A 146 5.02 -23.26 5.67
C ASN A 146 4.91 -24.46 4.73
N GLU A 147 4.00 -25.41 4.98
CA GLU A 147 3.73 -26.55 4.09
C GLU A 147 3.33 -26.07 2.68
N ALA A 148 2.50 -25.02 2.59
CA ALA A 148 2.12 -24.44 1.30
C ALA A 148 3.32 -23.81 0.57
N ILE A 149 4.22 -23.12 1.29
CA ILE A 149 5.45 -22.55 0.73
C ILE A 149 6.39 -23.66 0.24
N VAL A 150 6.61 -24.71 1.02
CA VAL A 150 7.46 -25.86 0.65
C VAL A 150 6.92 -26.56 -0.59
N ALA A 151 5.63 -26.89 -0.60
CA ALA A 151 4.98 -27.48 -1.78
C ALA A 151 5.02 -26.53 -2.99
N GLY A 152 4.89 -25.23 -2.76
CA GLY A 152 5.02 -24.21 -3.79
C GLY A 152 6.43 -24.13 -4.38
N ASP A 153 7.46 -24.20 -3.55
CA ASP A 153 8.86 -24.16 -3.98
C ASP A 153 9.22 -25.36 -4.86
N HIS A 154 8.77 -26.56 -4.47
CA HIS A 154 8.89 -27.78 -5.26
C HIS A 154 8.28 -27.60 -6.67
N ASP A 155 7.16 -26.89 -6.77
CA ASP A 155 6.48 -26.59 -8.04
C ASP A 155 7.01 -25.33 -8.76
N GLY A 156 8.09 -24.72 -8.25
CA GLY A 156 8.68 -23.51 -8.83
C GLY A 156 7.84 -22.24 -8.65
N LEU A 157 6.95 -22.20 -7.66
CA LEU A 157 6.06 -21.08 -7.38
C LEU A 157 6.67 -20.09 -6.38
N GLY A 158 6.17 -18.86 -6.43
CA GLY A 158 6.39 -17.88 -5.38
C GLY A 158 5.35 -18.00 -4.26
N VAL A 159 5.59 -17.32 -3.13
CA VAL A 159 4.80 -17.44 -1.90
C VAL A 159 3.33 -17.07 -2.15
N GLY A 160 3.07 -15.95 -2.84
CA GLY A 160 1.70 -15.48 -3.07
C GLY A 160 0.85 -16.47 -3.86
N VAL A 161 1.42 -17.09 -4.90
CA VAL A 161 0.73 -18.13 -5.67
C VAL A 161 0.58 -19.42 -4.85
N ALA A 162 1.63 -19.83 -4.15
CA ALA A 162 1.63 -21.06 -3.36
C ALA A 162 0.53 -21.05 -2.29
N VAL A 163 0.47 -19.99 -1.48
CA VAL A 163 -0.53 -19.86 -0.40
C VAL A 163 -1.91 -19.54 -0.97
N GLY A 164 -2.02 -18.70 -2.00
CA GLY A 164 -3.30 -18.44 -2.69
C GLY A 164 -3.91 -19.71 -3.27
N ARG A 165 -3.09 -20.59 -3.86
CA ARG A 165 -3.48 -21.91 -4.36
C ARG A 165 -4.00 -22.81 -3.24
N PHE A 166 -3.26 -22.87 -2.12
CA PHE A 166 -3.67 -23.63 -0.94
C PHE A 166 -5.05 -23.17 -0.45
N LEU A 167 -5.21 -21.88 -0.15
CA LEU A 167 -6.47 -21.34 0.38
C LEU A 167 -7.64 -21.51 -0.60
N ALA A 168 -7.40 -21.32 -1.90
CA ALA A 168 -8.45 -21.44 -2.91
C ALA A 168 -9.00 -22.87 -3.04
N ARG A 169 -8.13 -23.88 -2.86
CA ARG A 169 -8.44 -25.30 -3.03
C ARG A 169 -8.78 -26.02 -1.73
N SER A 170 -8.30 -25.53 -0.59
CA SER A 170 -8.50 -26.18 0.71
C SER A 170 -9.97 -26.17 1.14
N GLY A 171 -10.42 -27.31 1.68
CA GLY A 171 -11.69 -27.42 2.42
C GLY A 171 -11.61 -26.80 3.82
N GLN A 172 -10.40 -26.62 4.34
CA GLN A 172 -10.16 -26.06 5.69
C GLN A 172 -10.30 -24.53 5.73
N ALA A 173 -10.48 -23.87 4.58
CA ALA A 173 -10.65 -22.42 4.47
C ALA A 173 -12.12 -22.06 4.12
N PRO A 174 -13.07 -22.15 5.07
CA PRO A 174 -14.48 -21.85 4.83
C PRO A 174 -14.71 -20.39 4.43
N PHE A 175 -13.87 -19.46 4.91
CA PHE A 175 -13.96 -18.03 4.63
C PHE A 175 -13.08 -17.58 3.47
N LYS A 176 -12.58 -18.49 2.62
CA LYS A 176 -11.72 -18.17 1.46
C LYS A 176 -12.30 -17.15 0.47
N ARG A 177 -13.60 -16.85 0.51
CA ARG A 177 -14.21 -15.77 -0.28
C ARG A 177 -13.87 -14.37 0.24
N SER A 178 -13.46 -14.27 1.50
CA SER A 178 -13.02 -13.04 2.17
C SER A 178 -11.51 -12.82 2.09
N SER A 179 -10.72 -13.79 1.59
CA SER A 179 -9.27 -13.67 1.42
C SER A 179 -8.89 -13.09 0.06
N VAL A 180 -8.02 -12.09 0.09
CA VAL A 180 -7.43 -11.47 -1.09
C VAL A 180 -6.60 -12.51 -1.86
N LEU A 181 -5.78 -13.32 -1.17
CA LEU A 181 -4.93 -14.34 -1.80
C LEU A 181 -5.76 -15.39 -2.56
N ALA A 182 -6.78 -15.95 -1.91
CA ALA A 182 -7.62 -16.99 -2.49
C ALA A 182 -8.43 -16.47 -3.69
N VAL A 183 -8.99 -15.26 -3.57
CA VAL A 183 -9.78 -14.66 -4.67
C VAL A 183 -8.88 -14.21 -5.82
N ALA A 184 -7.71 -13.64 -5.53
CA ALA A 184 -6.74 -13.24 -6.56
C ALA A 184 -6.22 -14.45 -7.35
N TYR A 185 -5.90 -15.56 -6.66
CA TYR A 185 -5.52 -16.82 -7.32
C TYR A 185 -6.60 -17.30 -8.29
N ARG A 186 -7.87 -17.36 -7.85
CA ARG A 186 -9.00 -17.76 -8.71
C ARG A 186 -9.21 -16.84 -9.90
N ARG A 187 -8.92 -15.55 -9.75
CA ARG A 187 -9.04 -14.53 -10.80
C ARG A 187 -7.79 -14.35 -11.65
N ARG A 188 -6.72 -15.12 -11.38
CA ARG A 188 -5.41 -15.00 -12.04
C ARG A 188 -4.83 -13.58 -11.94
N VAL A 189 -5.08 -12.90 -10.83
CA VAL A 189 -4.44 -11.62 -10.48
C VAL A 189 -3.16 -11.94 -9.69
N PRO A 190 -1.97 -11.50 -10.16
CA PRO A 190 -0.73 -11.76 -9.46
C PRO A 190 -0.72 -11.22 -8.03
N VAL A 191 -0.23 -12.05 -7.10
CA VAL A 191 0.11 -11.64 -5.74
C VAL A 191 1.54 -12.06 -5.47
N THR A 192 2.36 -11.13 -4.98
CA THR A 192 3.71 -11.39 -4.50
C THR A 192 3.77 -11.16 -3.00
N VAL A 193 4.50 -11.98 -2.25
CA VAL A 193 4.74 -11.79 -0.82
C VAL A 193 6.24 -11.67 -0.58
N HIS A 194 6.63 -10.60 0.10
CA HIS A 194 8.03 -10.29 0.39
C HIS A 194 8.31 -10.51 1.87
N ILE A 195 8.88 -11.68 2.15
CA ILE A 195 9.20 -12.14 3.50
C ILE A 195 10.47 -11.46 4.02
N ALA A 196 10.42 -10.96 5.26
CA ALA A 196 11.57 -10.54 6.03
C ALA A 196 11.79 -11.56 7.16
N ILE A 197 12.80 -12.41 7.01
CA ILE A 197 13.03 -13.52 7.94
C ILE A 197 13.25 -12.98 9.35
N GLY A 198 12.56 -13.59 10.32
CA GLY A 198 12.55 -13.17 11.72
C GLY A 198 11.49 -12.12 12.09
N THR A 199 10.77 -11.52 11.12
CA THR A 199 9.72 -10.53 11.44
C THR A 199 8.33 -11.12 11.60
N ASP A 200 8.05 -12.21 10.89
CA ASP A 200 6.73 -12.84 10.83
C ASP A 200 6.65 -14.09 11.70
N ILE A 201 5.48 -14.33 12.33
CA ILE A 201 5.30 -15.40 13.31
C ILE A 201 5.54 -16.80 12.76
N VAL A 202 5.33 -16.99 11.47
CA VAL A 202 5.50 -18.29 10.78
C VAL A 202 6.95 -18.77 10.73
N HIS A 203 7.93 -17.88 10.97
CA HIS A 203 9.36 -18.22 10.99
C HIS A 203 9.79 -18.96 12.26
N MET A 204 9.03 -18.83 13.35
CA MET A 204 9.32 -19.49 14.62
C MET A 204 8.86 -20.95 14.65
N HIS A 205 8.03 -21.34 13.68
CA HIS A 205 7.40 -22.65 13.64
C HIS A 205 8.37 -23.74 13.16
N ARG A 206 8.31 -24.94 13.74
CA ARG A 206 9.17 -26.10 13.39
C ARG A 206 9.12 -26.53 11.92
N ALA A 207 8.01 -26.22 11.23
CA ALA A 207 7.83 -26.51 9.81
C ALA A 207 8.48 -25.46 8.89
N PHE A 208 9.09 -24.41 9.44
CA PHE A 208 9.73 -23.36 8.66
C PHE A 208 10.95 -23.91 7.90
N ASP A 209 10.91 -23.81 6.58
CA ASP A 209 12.03 -24.11 5.70
C ASP A 209 12.57 -22.80 5.12
N ALA A 210 13.76 -22.39 5.59
CA ALA A 210 14.40 -21.16 5.17
C ALA A 210 14.83 -21.19 3.69
N ARG A 211 15.19 -22.37 3.15
CA ARG A 211 15.58 -22.52 1.74
C ARG A 211 14.36 -22.35 0.85
N ALA A 212 13.29 -23.07 1.14
CA ALA A 212 12.04 -22.98 0.37
C ALA A 212 11.45 -21.56 0.44
N THR A 213 11.43 -20.97 1.65
CA THR A 213 10.95 -19.59 1.84
C THR A 213 11.80 -18.58 1.06
N GLY A 214 13.13 -18.67 1.17
CA GLY A 214 14.06 -17.80 0.47
C GLY A 214 13.94 -17.90 -1.05
N ALA A 215 13.81 -19.12 -1.58
CA ALA A 215 13.58 -19.35 -3.00
C ALA A 215 12.24 -18.76 -3.45
N ALA A 216 11.14 -19.06 -2.75
CA ALA A 216 9.80 -18.61 -3.11
C ALA A 216 9.63 -17.08 -3.04
N THR A 217 10.10 -16.42 -1.97
CA THR A 217 10.04 -14.95 -1.85
C THR A 217 10.89 -14.26 -2.93
N HIS A 218 12.02 -14.87 -3.33
CA HIS A 218 12.82 -14.37 -4.44
C HIS A 218 12.14 -14.54 -5.80
N ARG A 219 11.37 -15.64 -6.02
CA ARG A 219 10.51 -15.75 -7.22
C ARG A 219 9.48 -14.62 -7.27
N ASP A 220 8.85 -14.32 -6.14
CA ASP A 220 7.91 -13.22 -5.99
C ASP A 220 8.56 -11.85 -6.23
N PHE A 221 9.79 -11.62 -5.74
CA PHE A 221 10.58 -10.43 -6.07
C PHE A 221 10.79 -10.26 -7.58
N ARG A 222 11.21 -11.31 -8.29
CA ARG A 222 11.42 -11.28 -9.74
C ARG A 222 10.12 -11.02 -10.50
N LEU A 223 9.01 -11.62 -10.06
CA LEU A 223 7.69 -11.36 -10.64
C LEU A 223 7.27 -9.90 -10.44
N LEU A 224 7.43 -9.34 -9.23
CA LEU A 224 7.13 -7.94 -8.99
C LEU A 224 8.00 -7.01 -9.83
N ALA A 225 9.31 -7.29 -9.95
CA ALA A 225 10.21 -6.51 -10.81
C ALA A 225 9.76 -6.52 -12.28
N ALA A 226 9.32 -7.68 -12.78
CA ALA A 226 8.79 -7.80 -14.14
C ALA A 226 7.49 -7.00 -14.35
N LEU A 227 6.62 -6.94 -13.34
CA LEU A 227 5.40 -6.12 -13.34
C LEU A 227 5.72 -4.62 -13.26
N VAL A 228 6.66 -4.24 -12.39
CA VAL A 228 7.15 -2.85 -12.24
C VAL A 228 7.75 -2.34 -13.56
N GLY A 229 8.52 -3.17 -14.26
CA GLY A 229 9.04 -2.88 -15.60
C GLY A 229 7.99 -2.84 -16.72
N ARG A 230 6.69 -2.83 -16.38
CA ARG A 230 5.56 -2.59 -17.31
C ARG A 230 4.67 -1.43 -16.83
N MET A 231 5.10 -0.64 -15.84
CA MET A 231 4.29 0.41 -15.22
C MET A 231 4.34 1.76 -15.96
N ASP A 232 4.59 1.76 -17.28
CA ASP A 232 4.52 2.98 -18.08
C ASP A 232 3.11 3.58 -18.05
N GLY A 233 2.98 4.75 -17.41
CA GLY A 233 1.69 5.37 -17.13
C GLY A 233 0.82 4.62 -16.10
N GLY A 234 1.39 3.67 -15.38
CA GLY A 234 0.74 2.90 -14.32
C GLY A 234 0.74 3.60 -12.96
N VAL A 235 0.19 2.92 -11.95
CA VAL A 235 0.11 3.43 -10.57
C VAL A 235 0.63 2.39 -9.58
N TYR A 236 1.54 2.79 -8.69
CA TYR A 236 1.94 2.01 -7.53
C TYR A 236 1.42 2.67 -6.25
N LEU A 237 0.72 1.92 -5.42
CA LEU A 237 0.24 2.39 -4.11
C LEU A 237 0.95 1.58 -3.01
N ASN A 238 1.71 2.25 -2.16
CA ASN A 238 2.19 1.68 -0.91
C ASN A 238 1.18 1.99 0.20
N VAL A 239 0.52 0.95 0.73
CA VAL A 239 -0.55 1.09 1.71
C VAL A 239 -0.17 0.34 2.99
N GLY A 240 0.21 1.07 4.02
CA GLY A 240 0.47 0.51 5.36
C GLY A 240 1.78 -0.27 5.51
N SER A 241 2.76 -0.09 4.62
CA SER A 241 4.10 -0.70 4.75
C SER A 241 5.16 0.38 4.94
N ALA A 242 5.79 0.39 6.12
CA ALA A 242 6.76 1.40 6.48
C ALA A 242 8.18 1.15 5.92
N VAL A 243 8.56 -0.11 5.65
CA VAL A 243 9.95 -0.44 5.27
C VAL A 243 10.00 -1.48 4.14
N ILE A 244 9.42 -2.67 4.34
CA ILE A 244 9.61 -3.82 3.45
C ILE A 244 9.20 -3.50 2.01
N LEU A 245 7.96 -3.07 1.77
CA LEU A 245 7.49 -2.82 0.41
C LEU A 245 8.10 -1.57 -0.23
N PRO A 246 8.31 -0.44 0.47
CA PRO A 246 9.08 0.68 -0.06
C PRO A 246 10.48 0.29 -0.53
N GLU A 247 11.20 -0.52 0.25
CA GLU A 247 12.53 -1.03 -0.12
C GLU A 247 12.46 -1.96 -1.33
N VAL A 248 11.58 -2.97 -1.30
CA VAL A 248 11.39 -3.91 -2.40
C VAL A 248 11.01 -3.20 -3.71
N PHE A 249 10.07 -2.26 -3.66
CA PHE A 249 9.63 -1.51 -4.83
C PHE A 249 10.77 -0.72 -5.46
N LEU A 250 11.60 -0.06 -4.66
CA LEU A 250 12.77 0.67 -5.18
C LEU A 250 13.77 -0.27 -5.87
N LYS A 251 13.98 -1.47 -5.34
CA LYS A 251 14.86 -2.48 -5.96
C LYS A 251 14.26 -3.02 -7.25
N CYS A 252 12.95 -3.24 -7.28
CA CYS A 252 12.23 -3.62 -8.50
C CYS A 252 12.39 -2.57 -9.61
N LEU A 253 12.29 -1.28 -9.27
CA LEU A 253 12.52 -0.18 -10.20
C LEU A 253 13.95 -0.15 -10.72
N SER A 254 14.93 -0.27 -9.82
CA SER A 254 16.34 -0.29 -10.19
C SER A 254 16.66 -1.46 -11.11
N LEU A 255 16.16 -2.66 -10.82
CA LEU A 255 16.35 -3.84 -11.64
C LEU A 255 15.65 -3.70 -13.00
N ALA A 256 14.40 -3.21 -13.02
CA ALA A 256 13.69 -2.97 -14.28
C ALA A 256 14.43 -1.94 -15.15
N ALA A 257 14.95 -0.86 -14.56
CA ALA A 257 15.74 0.14 -15.26
C ALA A 257 17.06 -0.42 -15.80
N ASN A 258 17.78 -1.21 -14.99
CA ASN A 258 19.01 -1.88 -15.40
C ASN A 258 18.79 -2.81 -16.60
N LEU A 259 17.62 -3.43 -16.70
CA LEU A 259 17.21 -4.27 -17.84
C LEU A 259 16.59 -3.48 -19.01
N GLY A 260 16.76 -2.16 -19.06
CA GLY A 260 16.25 -1.31 -20.14
C GLY A 260 14.73 -1.09 -20.14
N ARG A 261 14.07 -1.39 -19.03
CA ARG A 261 12.60 -1.34 -18.86
C ARG A 261 12.17 -0.35 -17.78
N ALA A 262 12.90 0.77 -17.66
CA ALA A 262 12.61 1.82 -16.69
C ALA A 262 11.21 2.41 -16.93
N PRO A 263 10.28 2.34 -15.96
CA PRO A 263 8.94 2.85 -16.17
C PRO A 263 8.92 4.38 -16.23
N ARG A 264 8.11 4.92 -17.15
CA ARG A 264 7.91 6.34 -17.44
C ARG A 264 6.50 6.78 -17.03
N ARG A 265 6.36 8.03 -16.61
CA ARG A 265 5.07 8.67 -16.27
C ARG A 265 4.23 7.87 -15.25
N MET A 266 4.89 7.07 -14.41
CA MET A 266 4.24 6.29 -13.36
C MET A 266 3.81 7.19 -12.20
N THR A 267 2.58 7.01 -11.71
CA THR A 267 2.14 7.66 -10.47
C THR A 267 2.47 6.78 -9.29
N THR A 268 3.03 7.36 -8.22
CA THR A 268 3.27 6.63 -6.97
C THR A 268 2.51 7.27 -5.82
N VAL A 269 2.00 6.46 -4.90
CA VAL A 269 1.21 6.94 -3.76
C VAL A 269 1.69 6.23 -2.51
N ASN A 270 2.04 6.98 -1.47
CA ASN A 270 2.11 6.44 -0.11
C ASN A 270 0.81 6.80 0.62
N LEU A 271 0.11 5.79 1.13
CA LEU A 271 -1.13 5.95 1.90
C LEU A 271 -0.94 5.31 3.28
N ASP A 272 -0.77 6.17 4.29
CA ASP A 272 -0.46 5.74 5.65
C ASP A 272 -0.83 6.82 6.68
N PHE A 273 -1.26 6.43 7.87
CA PHE A 273 -1.51 7.34 8.98
C PHE A 273 -0.20 7.89 9.57
N ILE A 274 0.94 7.21 9.36
CA ILE A 274 2.28 7.70 9.70
C ILE A 274 3.14 7.82 8.44
N GLN A 275 3.69 9.01 8.20
CA GLN A 275 4.61 9.25 7.08
C GLN A 275 6.06 9.00 7.53
N GLY A 276 6.63 7.87 7.08
CA GLY A 276 8.00 7.49 7.39
C GLY A 276 9.03 7.95 6.34
N TYR A 277 10.31 7.88 6.69
CA TYR A 277 11.41 8.19 5.76
C TYR A 277 11.42 7.29 4.52
N ARG A 278 11.32 5.97 4.70
CA ARG A 278 11.41 5.01 3.58
C ARG A 278 10.27 5.17 2.57
N PRO A 279 8.98 5.25 2.95
CA PRO A 279 7.92 5.49 1.98
C PRO A 279 8.05 6.87 1.31
N THR A 280 8.42 7.90 2.07
CA THR A 280 8.65 9.24 1.52
C THR A 280 9.74 9.22 0.43
N GLN A 281 10.90 8.64 0.72
CA GLN A 281 12.00 8.63 -0.23
C GLN A 281 11.79 7.62 -1.35
N ASN A 282 11.46 6.38 -1.02
CA ASN A 282 11.50 5.25 -1.95
C ASN A 282 10.20 5.06 -2.74
N VAL A 283 9.11 5.72 -2.34
CA VAL A 283 7.83 5.70 -3.08
C VAL A 283 7.52 7.07 -3.63
N VAL A 284 7.52 8.12 -2.80
CA VAL A 284 6.99 9.44 -3.19
C VAL A 284 8.02 10.28 -3.98
N LEU A 285 9.27 10.34 -3.53
CA LEU A 285 10.23 11.32 -4.08
C LEU A 285 11.14 10.74 -5.16
N ARG A 286 11.86 9.64 -4.91
CA ARG A 286 12.89 9.11 -5.83
C ARG A 286 12.29 8.52 -7.11
N PRO A 287 11.26 7.64 -7.06
CA PRO A 287 10.76 6.99 -8.28
C PRO A 287 10.26 7.96 -9.35
N PRO A 288 9.40 8.96 -9.03
CA PRO A 288 8.94 9.89 -10.05
C PRO A 288 10.07 10.74 -10.63
N ARG A 289 11.06 11.14 -9.81
CA ARG A 289 12.20 11.95 -10.23
C ARG A 289 13.20 11.19 -11.12
N ALA A 290 13.30 9.88 -10.96
CA ALA A 290 14.25 9.05 -11.71
C ALA A 290 13.99 9.02 -13.23
N ALA A 291 12.76 9.32 -13.68
CA ALA A 291 12.38 9.33 -15.09
C ALA A 291 12.66 10.66 -15.83
N GLY A 292 13.31 11.64 -15.18
CA GLY A 292 13.71 12.90 -15.82
C GLY A 292 12.54 13.66 -16.46
N ARG A 293 12.61 13.94 -17.77
CA ARG A 293 11.55 14.65 -18.51
C ARG A 293 10.23 13.87 -18.61
N ASP A 294 10.27 12.55 -18.45
CA ASP A 294 9.11 11.65 -18.41
C ASP A 294 8.66 11.33 -16.98
N ALA A 295 9.05 12.16 -16.01
CA ALA A 295 8.68 12.00 -14.61
C ALA A 295 7.17 11.93 -14.42
N GLY A 296 6.73 10.92 -13.67
CA GLY A 296 5.38 10.92 -13.12
C GLY A 296 5.28 11.79 -11.87
N ARG A 297 4.28 11.52 -11.02
CA ARG A 297 4.09 12.25 -9.76
C ARG A 297 3.97 11.28 -8.59
N GLY A 298 4.58 11.68 -7.47
CA GLY A 298 4.44 11.00 -6.19
C GLY A 298 3.48 11.78 -5.29
N PHE A 299 2.67 11.05 -4.52
CA PHE A 299 1.70 11.60 -3.58
C PHE A 299 1.83 10.94 -2.21
N ALA A 300 1.62 11.73 -1.16
CA ALA A 300 1.47 11.24 0.21
C ALA A 300 0.05 11.57 0.69
N LEU A 301 -0.74 10.55 1.03
CA LEU A 301 -2.06 10.69 1.62
C LEU A 301 -2.01 10.17 3.04
N THR A 302 -2.29 11.05 4.01
CA THR A 302 -2.21 10.72 5.43
C THR A 302 -3.60 10.46 6.03
N GLY A 303 -3.78 9.30 6.65
CA GLY A 303 -5.00 8.93 7.36
C GLY A 303 -5.11 7.43 7.59
N HIS A 304 -5.99 7.03 8.51
CA HIS A 304 -6.22 5.62 8.85
C HIS A 304 -6.78 4.83 7.66
N HIS A 305 -6.28 3.60 7.46
CA HIS A 305 -6.55 2.80 6.26
C HIS A 305 -8.03 2.44 6.13
N GLU A 306 -8.67 2.08 7.25
CA GLU A 306 -10.08 1.70 7.38
C GLU A 306 -11.06 2.81 6.98
N ILE A 307 -10.58 4.06 6.89
CA ILE A 307 -11.34 5.20 6.41
C ILE A 307 -10.89 5.58 4.98
N MET A 308 -9.57 5.70 4.77
CA MET A 308 -9.01 6.25 3.54
C MET A 308 -9.18 5.31 2.33
N VAL A 309 -9.02 3.99 2.51
CA VAL A 309 -9.16 3.03 1.41
C VAL A 309 -10.61 2.93 0.93
N PRO A 310 -11.64 2.81 1.79
CA PRO A 310 -13.04 2.88 1.35
C PRO A 310 -13.41 4.21 0.69
N LEU A 311 -12.93 5.34 1.21
CA LEU A 311 -13.15 6.66 0.60
C LEU A 311 -12.55 6.73 -0.81
N LEU A 312 -11.32 6.27 -0.99
CA LEU A 312 -10.69 6.18 -2.31
C LEU A 312 -11.48 5.25 -3.23
N ALA A 313 -11.89 4.08 -2.74
CA ALA A 313 -12.65 3.11 -3.51
C ALA A 313 -14.02 3.62 -3.97
N ALA A 314 -14.69 4.44 -3.15
CA ALA A 314 -15.96 5.08 -3.46
C ALA A 314 -15.79 6.23 -4.48
N ALA A 315 -14.67 6.94 -4.44
CA ALA A 315 -14.36 8.05 -5.34
C ALA A 315 -14.07 7.60 -6.78
N LEU A 316 -13.69 6.33 -6.97
CA LEU A 316 -13.45 5.72 -8.27
C LEU A 316 -14.77 5.32 -8.94
N LYS A 317 -14.85 5.49 -10.26
CA LYS A 317 -16.01 5.10 -11.07
C LYS A 317 -16.28 3.61 -10.93
N ARG A 318 -17.56 3.24 -10.97
CA ARG A 318 -17.99 1.85 -11.10
C ARG A 318 -17.52 1.29 -12.44
#